data_AF-A0A938Z563-F1
#
_entry.id   AF-A0A938Z563-F1
#
_cell.length_a   1.000
_cell.length_b   1.000
_cell.length_c   1.000
_cell.angle_alpha   90.00
_cell.angle_beta   90.00
_cell.angle_gamma   90.00
#
_symmetry.space_group_name_H-M   'P 1'
#
loop_
_entity.id
_entity.type
_entity.pdbx_description
1 polymer ?
#
loop_
_entity_poly.entity_id
_entity_poly.type
_entity_poly.pdbx_seq_one_letter_code
_entity_poly.pdbx_strand_id
1 'polypeptide(L)'
;VPIIFLLFMRSKQLKAVGKASVVPVMFAVNEPLLFAAPIILNPYFLIPFLFAPVANVLIGKFFIDFLGMNGFIYAMPWALPGPIGTFIDTNFQPISLVLVVVLLVVDFLIYYPFCKAYDNVLCKQEAETLAEEETKAVKAVKTAAAPAVEAPVVETASATEASAAPSALKGKDLRVLVLCAGAGTSALLANALKEGADELGIDITANAGAYGSHYAIMDQYNVIVLAPQVRTYYNEMKADTDRLGITLLSPKGKQYIDLTKDPKGAVAWIEENLEA
;
A
#
# COMPACT_ATOMS: atom_id res chain seq x y z
N VAL A 1 -3.23 16.25 -5.07
CA VAL A 1 -1.85 15.72 -4.86
C VAL A 1 -1.32 14.88 -6.02
N PRO A 2 -2.00 13.83 -6.54
CA PRO A 2 -1.45 13.00 -7.63
C PRO A 2 -1.08 13.79 -8.89
N ILE A 3 -1.89 14.78 -9.23
CA ILE A 3 -1.64 15.72 -10.34
C ILE A 3 -0.37 16.54 -10.10
N ILE A 4 -0.11 16.96 -8.86
CA ILE A 4 1.11 17.68 -8.49
C ILE A 4 2.33 16.78 -8.72
N PHE A 5 2.25 15.53 -8.28
CA PHE A 5 3.31 14.53 -8.47
C PHE A 5 3.58 14.21 -9.93
N LEU A 6 2.54 14.14 -10.76
CA LEU A 6 2.68 13.80 -12.17
C LEU A 6 3.20 14.95 -13.04
N LEU A 7 2.73 16.18 -12.79
CA LEU A 7 3.02 17.33 -13.66
C LEU A 7 4.20 18.20 -13.19
N PHE A 8 4.43 18.32 -11.88
CA PHE A 8 5.35 19.33 -11.33
C PHE A 8 6.60 18.76 -10.66
N MET A 9 6.59 17.50 -10.24
CA MET A 9 7.74 16.88 -9.57
C MET A 9 8.76 16.35 -10.59
N ARG A 10 10.02 16.26 -10.19
CA ARG A 10 11.14 15.82 -11.04
C ARG A 10 11.53 14.37 -10.79
N SER A 11 11.42 13.88 -9.55
CA SER A 11 11.75 12.52 -9.15
C SER A 11 10.98 11.48 -9.96
N LYS A 12 11.69 10.42 -10.34
CA LYS A 12 11.08 9.28 -11.03
C LYS A 12 10.09 8.55 -10.12
N GLN A 13 10.43 8.41 -8.84
CA GLN A 13 9.56 7.78 -7.85
C GLN A 13 8.25 8.56 -7.67
N LEU A 14 8.30 9.88 -7.44
CA LEU A 14 7.07 10.67 -7.26
C LEU A 14 6.18 10.66 -8.50
N LYS A 15 6.76 10.74 -9.71
CA LYS A 15 5.98 10.63 -10.96
C LYS A 15 5.31 9.27 -11.11
N ALA A 16 6.02 8.19 -10.79
CA ALA A 16 5.46 6.84 -10.85
C ALA A 16 4.29 6.69 -9.88
N VAL A 17 4.44 7.18 -8.64
CA VAL A 17 3.36 7.20 -7.65
C VAL A 17 2.19 8.05 -8.11
N GLY A 18 2.44 9.24 -8.66
CA GLY A 18 1.39 10.11 -9.22
C GLY A 18 0.59 9.42 -10.33
N LYS A 19 1.26 8.68 -11.23
CA LYS A 19 0.61 7.92 -12.31
C LYS A 19 -0.22 6.76 -11.78
N ALA A 20 0.29 6.01 -10.80
CA ALA A 20 -0.40 4.86 -10.23
C ALA A 20 -1.62 5.27 -9.37
N SER A 21 -1.56 6.44 -8.73
CA SER A 21 -2.58 6.87 -7.77
C SER A 21 -3.66 7.81 -8.35
N VAL A 22 -3.47 8.38 -9.54
CA VAL A 22 -4.41 9.38 -10.08
C VAL A 22 -5.82 8.82 -10.27
N VAL A 23 -5.96 7.61 -10.83
CA VAL A 23 -7.29 7.03 -11.09
C VAL A 23 -8.00 6.67 -9.78
N PRO A 24 -7.40 5.91 -8.85
CA PRO A 24 -8.03 5.62 -7.56
C PRO A 24 -8.45 6.89 -6.79
N VAL A 25 -7.59 7.90 -6.74
CA VAL A 25 -7.85 9.13 -5.99
C VAL A 25 -9.00 9.95 -6.57
N MET A 26 -9.23 9.90 -7.89
CA MET A 26 -10.39 10.56 -8.51
C MET A 26 -11.73 9.97 -8.03
N PHE A 27 -11.73 8.72 -7.57
CA PHE A 27 -12.88 8.04 -6.96
C PHE A 27 -12.76 7.96 -5.43
N ALA A 28 -12.04 8.92 -4.82
CA ALA A 28 -11.83 9.03 -3.38
C ALA A 28 -11.11 7.82 -2.71
N VAL A 29 -10.47 6.95 -3.49
CA VAL A 29 -9.63 5.85 -2.98
C VAL A 29 -8.19 6.35 -2.84
N ASN A 30 -7.82 6.73 -1.61
CA ASN A 30 -6.57 7.45 -1.31
C ASN A 30 -5.41 6.55 -0.87
N GLU A 31 -5.67 5.28 -0.57
CA GLU A 31 -4.71 4.32 -0.05
C GLU A 31 -3.47 4.15 -0.93
N PRO A 32 -3.60 4.04 -2.28
CA PRO A 32 -2.43 3.92 -3.14
C PRO A 32 -1.50 5.13 -3.03
N LEU A 33 -2.07 6.34 -2.83
CA LEU A 33 -1.28 7.56 -2.66
C LEU A 33 -0.62 7.62 -1.27
N LEU A 34 -1.41 7.33 -0.23
CA LEU A 34 -0.97 7.44 1.16
C LEU A 34 0.16 6.48 1.49
N PHE A 35 0.10 5.25 0.95
CA PHE A 35 1.11 4.23 1.19
C PHE A 35 2.29 4.30 0.21
N ALA A 36 2.08 4.69 -1.06
CA ALA A 36 3.17 4.69 -2.05
C ALA A 36 4.07 5.93 -1.98
N ALA A 37 3.55 7.10 -1.55
CA ALA A 37 4.35 8.32 -1.31
C ALA A 37 4.74 8.52 0.18
N PRO A 38 4.83 7.41 0.95
CA PRO A 38 4.65 7.31 2.41
C PRO A 38 4.14 8.58 3.10
N ILE A 39 2.99 9.12 2.67
CA ILE A 39 2.50 10.43 3.15
C ILE A 39 2.31 10.44 4.68
N ILE A 40 1.87 9.31 5.23
CA ILE A 40 1.59 9.14 6.66
C ILE A 40 2.88 9.12 7.49
N LEU A 41 3.96 8.55 6.96
CA LEU A 41 5.24 8.40 7.66
C LEU A 41 6.21 9.55 7.37
N ASN A 42 5.88 10.40 6.41
CA ASN A 42 6.74 11.48 5.95
C ASN A 42 6.39 12.80 6.64
N PRO A 43 7.30 13.37 7.46
CA PRO A 43 7.05 14.62 8.17
C PRO A 43 6.82 15.81 7.22
N TYR A 44 7.34 15.77 5.97
CA TYR A 44 7.08 16.81 4.97
C TYR A 44 5.60 16.87 4.56
N PHE A 45 4.93 15.71 4.47
CA PHE A 45 3.53 15.65 4.05
C PHE A 45 2.53 15.69 5.22
N LEU A 46 2.98 15.39 6.45
CA LEU A 46 2.12 15.45 7.64
C LEU A 46 1.52 16.86 7.85
N ILE A 47 2.33 17.90 7.63
CA ILE A 47 1.91 19.30 7.78
C ILE A 47 0.77 19.64 6.81
N PRO A 48 0.94 19.56 5.47
CA PRO A 48 -0.15 19.88 4.56
C PRO A 48 -1.34 18.93 4.70
N PHE A 49 -1.11 17.66 5.09
CA PHE A 49 -2.19 16.71 5.36
C PHE A 49 -3.10 17.12 6.52
N LEU A 50 -2.58 17.78 7.54
CA LEU A 50 -3.37 18.29 8.67
C LEU A 50 -4.03 19.64 8.36
N PHE A 51 -3.29 20.56 7.71
CA PHE A 51 -3.76 21.93 7.52
C PHE A 51 -4.71 22.10 6.33
N ALA A 52 -4.54 21.34 5.25
CA ALA A 52 -5.41 21.47 4.08
C ALA A 52 -6.89 21.14 4.39
N PRO A 53 -7.23 20.04 5.11
CA PRO A 53 -8.61 19.79 5.50
C PRO A 53 -9.21 20.90 6.37
N VAL A 54 -8.42 21.46 7.29
CA VAL A 54 -8.87 22.58 8.15
C VAL A 54 -9.17 23.82 7.30
N ALA A 55 -8.29 24.17 6.37
CA ALA A 55 -8.52 25.27 5.43
C ALA A 55 -9.78 25.04 4.59
N ASN A 56 -9.98 23.83 4.09
CA ASN A 56 -11.15 23.48 3.26
C ASN A 56 -12.46 23.58 4.03
N VAL A 57 -12.50 23.17 5.30
CA VAL A 57 -13.67 23.34 6.17
C VAL A 57 -13.98 24.81 6.42
N LEU A 58 -12.97 25.64 6.69
CA LEU A 58 -13.17 27.07 6.93
C LEU A 58 -13.67 27.81 5.69
N ILE A 59 -13.10 27.50 4.53
CA ILE A 59 -13.53 28.07 3.24
C ILE A 59 -14.95 27.60 2.90
N GLY A 60 -15.24 26.30 3.04
CA GLY A 60 -16.57 25.75 2.81
C GLY A 60 -17.62 26.41 3.69
N LYS A 61 -17.31 26.61 4.98
CA LYS A 61 -18.18 27.32 5.91
C LYS A 61 -18.41 28.78 5.48
N PHE A 62 -17.37 29.48 5.05
CA PHE A 62 -17.51 30.85 4.54
C PHE A 62 -18.45 30.93 3.33
N PHE A 63 -18.38 29.95 2.42
CA PHE A 63 -19.29 29.89 1.27
C PHE A 63 -20.75 29.69 1.68
N ILE A 64 -21.00 28.89 2.71
CA ILE A 64 -22.36 28.65 3.22
C ILE A 64 -22.89 29.90 3.94
N ASP A 65 -22.13 30.43 4.89
CA ASP A 65 -22.60 31.48 5.80
C ASP A 65 -22.68 32.86 5.12
N PHE A 66 -21.78 33.17 4.17
CA PHE A 66 -21.65 34.52 3.60
C PHE A 66 -21.93 34.62 2.10
N LEU A 67 -21.75 33.53 1.34
CA LEU A 67 -21.95 33.53 -0.12
C LEU A 67 -23.29 32.89 -0.53
N GLY A 68 -24.10 32.44 0.42
CA GLY A 68 -25.43 31.89 0.17
C GLY A 68 -25.41 30.52 -0.51
N MET A 69 -24.31 29.78 -0.38
CA MET A 69 -24.24 28.39 -0.84
C MET A 69 -25.05 27.50 0.10
N ASN A 70 -25.83 26.58 -0.47
CA ASN A 70 -26.49 25.53 0.30
C ASN A 70 -25.46 24.64 0.99
N GLY A 71 -25.80 24.13 2.17
CA GLY A 71 -25.06 23.02 2.77
C GLY A 71 -25.18 21.74 1.95
N PHE A 72 -24.49 20.69 2.39
CA PHE A 72 -24.65 19.35 1.84
C PHE A 72 -26.00 18.79 2.28
N ILE A 73 -26.95 18.68 1.35
CA ILE A 73 -28.35 18.28 1.60
C ILE A 73 -28.56 16.80 1.30
N TYR A 74 -27.87 16.27 0.29
CA TYR A 74 -27.97 14.87 -0.10
C TYR A 74 -26.75 14.08 0.40
N ALA A 75 -26.96 12.79 0.66
CA ALA A 75 -25.88 11.86 1.01
C ALA A 75 -25.49 11.07 -0.25
N MET A 76 -24.51 11.57 -0.99
CA MET A 76 -24.03 10.87 -2.18
C MET A 76 -23.01 9.77 -1.83
N PRO A 77 -22.86 8.75 -2.70
CA PRO A 77 -21.83 7.74 -2.54
C PRO A 77 -20.45 8.41 -2.44
N TRP A 78 -19.66 8.01 -1.45
CA TRP A 78 -18.36 8.59 -1.16
C TRP A 78 -17.35 8.46 -2.32
N ALA A 79 -17.52 7.46 -3.19
CA ALA A 79 -16.67 7.21 -4.35
C ALA A 79 -16.99 8.13 -5.55
N LEU A 80 -18.01 8.99 -5.45
CA LEU A 80 -18.36 9.91 -6.53
C LEU A 80 -17.26 10.98 -6.67
N PRO A 81 -16.80 11.30 -7.90
CA PRO A 81 -15.79 12.33 -8.09
C PRO A 81 -16.22 13.67 -7.47
N GLY A 82 -15.32 14.26 -6.67
CA GLY A 82 -15.60 15.43 -5.84
C GLY A 82 -16.38 16.58 -6.52
N PRO A 83 -16.02 17.02 -7.74
CA PRO A 83 -16.76 18.08 -8.43
C PRO A 83 -18.22 17.72 -8.73
N ILE A 84 -18.47 16.47 -9.10
CA ILE A 84 -19.83 15.98 -9.42
C ILE A 84 -20.62 15.81 -8.13
N GLY A 85 -20.02 15.21 -7.10
CA GLY A 85 -20.67 15.01 -5.80
C GLY A 85 -21.05 16.33 -5.14
N THR A 86 -20.12 17.27 -5.07
CA THR A 86 -20.35 18.59 -4.45
C THR A 86 -21.47 19.37 -5.16
N PHE A 87 -21.56 19.27 -6.49
CA PHE A 87 -22.60 19.94 -7.26
C PHE A 87 -23.99 19.36 -7.00
N ILE A 88 -24.10 18.03 -6.94
CA ILE A 88 -25.37 17.35 -6.66
C ILE A 88 -25.79 17.58 -5.20
N ASP A 89 -24.87 17.41 -4.24
CA ASP A 89 -25.14 17.53 -2.81
C ASP A 89 -25.66 18.90 -2.39
N THR A 90 -25.26 19.95 -3.11
CA THR A 90 -25.66 21.34 -2.86
C THR A 90 -26.92 21.74 -3.63
N ASN A 91 -27.68 20.77 -4.14
CA ASN A 91 -28.91 20.95 -4.93
C ASN A 91 -28.65 21.65 -6.28
N PHE A 92 -27.65 21.19 -7.01
CA PHE A 92 -27.28 21.69 -8.36
C PHE A 92 -26.96 23.18 -8.41
N GLN A 93 -26.47 23.74 -7.30
CA GLN A 93 -26.10 25.15 -7.23
C GLN A 93 -24.74 25.41 -7.91
N PRO A 94 -24.65 26.31 -8.91
CA PRO A 94 -23.39 26.56 -9.62
C PRO A 94 -22.26 27.12 -8.75
N ILE A 95 -22.60 27.80 -7.66
CA ILE A 95 -21.62 28.37 -6.72
C ILE A 95 -20.76 27.29 -6.04
N SER A 96 -21.25 26.05 -5.94
CA SER A 96 -20.49 24.95 -5.37
C SER A 96 -19.38 24.44 -6.30
N LEU A 97 -19.52 24.63 -7.63
CA LEU A 97 -18.41 24.40 -8.57
C LEU A 97 -17.30 25.43 -8.40
N VAL A 98 -17.67 26.68 -8.08
CA VAL A 98 -16.69 27.73 -7.75
C VAL A 98 -15.93 27.36 -6.47
N LEU A 99 -16.63 26.86 -5.45
CA LEU A 99 -15.99 26.35 -4.24
C LEU A 99 -14.96 25.26 -4.58
N VAL A 100 -15.33 24.26 -5.39
CA VAL A 100 -14.41 23.17 -5.78
C VAL A 100 -13.13 23.72 -6.43
N VAL A 101 -13.25 24.69 -7.34
CA VAL A 101 -12.08 25.33 -7.97
C VAL A 101 -11.23 26.06 -6.94
N VAL A 102 -11.85 26.82 -6.02
CA VAL A 102 -11.14 27.53 -4.95
C VAL A 102 -10.40 26.56 -4.03
N LEU A 103 -11.06 25.48 -3.60
CA LEU A 103 -10.45 24.44 -2.76
C LEU A 103 -9.26 23.79 -3.47
N LEU A 104 -9.38 23.44 -4.76
CA LEU A 104 -8.27 22.88 -5.53
C LEU A 104 -7.07 23.83 -5.62
N VAL A 105 -7.31 25.14 -5.78
CA VAL A 105 -6.24 26.15 -5.82
C VAL A 105 -5.58 26.29 -4.46
N VAL A 106 -6.36 26.36 -3.38
CA VAL A 106 -5.83 26.46 -2.01
C VAL A 106 -5.04 25.20 -1.63
N ASP A 107 -5.58 24.02 -1.92
CA ASP A 107 -4.89 22.75 -1.71
C ASP A 107 -3.59 22.68 -2.50
N PHE A 108 -3.58 23.16 -3.74
CA PHE A 108 -2.36 23.27 -4.54
C PHE A 108 -1.33 24.18 -3.86
N LEU A 109 -1.73 25.37 -3.40
CA LEU A 109 -0.83 26.31 -2.74
C LEU A 109 -0.28 25.77 -1.41
N ILE A 110 -1.09 25.03 -0.66
CA ILE A 110 -0.68 24.40 0.60
C ILE A 110 0.29 23.24 0.31
N TYR A 111 -0.03 22.32 -0.60
CA TYR A 111 0.78 21.13 -0.85
C TYR A 111 2.05 21.40 -1.67
N TYR A 112 1.99 22.29 -2.65
CA TYR A 112 3.08 22.53 -3.61
C TYR A 112 4.46 22.77 -2.96
N PRO A 113 4.63 23.67 -1.96
CA PRO A 113 5.95 23.91 -1.37
C PRO A 113 6.53 22.66 -0.68
N PHE A 114 5.69 21.86 -0.01
CA PHE A 114 6.12 20.64 0.66
C PHE A 114 6.43 19.51 -0.32
N CYS A 115 5.59 19.35 -1.36
CA CYS A 115 5.85 18.42 -2.46
C CYS A 115 7.21 18.73 -3.10
N LYS A 116 7.48 20.00 -3.40
CA LYS A 116 8.75 20.44 -4.00
C LYS A 116 9.95 20.23 -3.07
N ALA A 117 9.79 20.48 -1.77
CA ALA A 117 10.86 20.23 -0.80
C ALA A 117 11.22 18.74 -0.74
N TYR A 118 10.21 17.85 -0.70
CA TYR A 118 10.42 16.41 -0.69
C TYR A 118 10.99 15.88 -2.02
N ASP A 119 10.51 16.39 -3.16
CA ASP A 119 11.02 16.06 -4.49
C ASP A 119 12.53 16.35 -4.62
N ASN A 120 12.99 17.47 -4.08
CA ASN A 120 14.41 17.80 -4.08
C ASN A 120 15.26 16.82 -3.26
N VAL A 121 14.73 16.31 -2.14
CA VAL A 121 15.43 15.29 -1.34
C VAL A 121 15.52 13.99 -2.14
N LEU A 122 14.42 13.58 -2.76
CA LEU A 122 14.35 12.34 -3.52
C LEU A 122 15.21 12.38 -4.79
N CYS A 123 15.23 13.51 -5.50
CA CYS A 123 16.13 13.70 -6.63
C CYS A 123 17.61 13.63 -6.24
N LYS A 124 17.99 14.11 -5.05
CA LYS A 124 19.37 13.98 -4.56
C LYS A 124 19.72 12.52 -4.27
N GLN A 125 18.84 11.80 -3.60
CA GLN A 125 19.02 10.36 -3.32
C GLN A 125 19.10 9.53 -4.60
N GLU A 126 18.23 9.81 -5.59
CA GLU A 126 18.27 9.18 -6.90
C GLU A 126 19.60 9.45 -7.62
N ALA A 127 20.12 10.68 -7.55
CA ALA A 127 21.40 11.04 -8.17
C ALA A 127 22.62 10.40 -7.48
N GLU A 128 22.62 10.33 -6.14
CA GLU A 128 23.68 9.67 -5.35
C GLU A 128 23.71 8.16 -5.63
N THR A 129 22.54 7.52 -5.70
CA THR A 129 22.42 6.08 -6.02
C THR A 129 22.98 5.76 -7.40
N LEU A 130 22.66 6.59 -8.42
CA LEU A 130 23.19 6.42 -9.78
C LEU A 130 24.71 6.60 -9.84
N ALA A 131 25.26 7.57 -9.09
CA ALA A 131 26.71 7.79 -9.02
C ALA A 131 27.45 6.62 -8.35
N GLU A 132 26.86 6.00 -7.32
CA GLU A 132 27.42 4.81 -6.68
C GLU A 132 27.38 3.58 -7.60
N GLU A 133 26.31 3.40 -8.37
CA GLU A 133 26.18 2.33 -9.37
C GLU A 133 27.21 2.49 -10.48
N GLU A 134 27.42 3.71 -11.00
CA GLU A 134 28.48 3.99 -11.98
C GLU A 134 29.88 3.72 -11.41
N THR A 135 30.11 4.08 -10.14
CA THR A 135 31.41 3.83 -9.49
C THR A 135 31.66 2.34 -9.25
N LYS A 136 30.61 1.56 -8.93
CA LYS A 136 30.68 0.09 -8.82
C LYS A 136 30.88 -0.58 -10.17
N ALA A 137 30.20 -0.11 -11.23
CA ALA A 137 30.39 -0.60 -12.59
C ALA A 137 31.82 -0.32 -13.11
N VAL A 138 32.36 0.87 -12.87
CA VAL A 138 33.75 1.23 -13.24
C VAL A 138 34.78 0.41 -12.47
N LYS A 139 34.52 0.06 -11.19
CA LYS A 139 35.39 -0.85 -10.42
C LYS A 139 35.31 -2.29 -10.94
N ALA A 140 34.12 -2.81 -11.24
CA ALA A 140 33.95 -4.15 -11.81
C ALA A 140 34.65 -4.32 -13.17
N VAL A 141 34.61 -3.27 -14.02
CA VAL A 141 35.31 -3.26 -15.32
C VAL A 141 36.84 -3.20 -15.14
N LYS A 142 37.35 -2.50 -14.11
CA LYS A 142 38.81 -2.45 -13.83
C LYS A 142 39.36 -3.74 -13.22
N THR A 143 38.56 -4.53 -12.51
CA THR A 143 39.00 -5.83 -11.96
C THR A 143 39.06 -6.93 -13.04
N ALA A 144 38.37 -6.75 -14.18
CA ALA A 144 38.40 -7.69 -15.30
C ALA A 144 39.61 -7.50 -16.25
N ALA A 145 40.49 -6.52 -15.99
CA ALA A 145 41.62 -6.18 -16.87
C ALA A 145 43.00 -6.36 -16.18
N ALA A 146 43.35 -7.60 -15.83
CA ALA A 146 44.74 -8.04 -15.62
C ALA A 146 44.86 -9.54 -15.98
N PRO A 147 45.95 -9.97 -16.65
CA PRO A 147 45.92 -11.14 -17.55
C PRO A 147 46.04 -12.50 -16.85
N ALA A 148 45.47 -13.50 -17.51
CA ALA A 148 45.43 -14.91 -17.13
C ALA A 148 46.80 -15.59 -17.15
N VAL A 149 47.12 -16.38 -16.11
CA VAL A 149 47.91 -17.62 -16.23
C VAL A 149 47.46 -18.62 -15.15
N GLU A 150 47.33 -19.88 -15.58
CA GLU A 150 47.27 -21.15 -14.80
C GLU A 150 45.96 -21.56 -14.11
N ALA A 151 45.29 -22.53 -14.76
CA ALA A 151 44.40 -23.48 -14.12
C ALA A 151 45.21 -24.47 -13.25
N PRO A 152 44.59 -24.99 -12.17
CA PRO A 152 44.36 -26.43 -12.18
C PRO A 152 42.91 -26.79 -11.82
N VAL A 153 42.68 -28.09 -11.92
CA VAL A 153 41.42 -28.77 -12.22
C VAL A 153 40.82 -29.43 -10.97
N VAL A 154 39.50 -29.63 -10.99
CA VAL A 154 38.67 -30.59 -10.23
C VAL A 154 38.51 -30.38 -8.71
N GLU A 155 37.28 -30.05 -8.27
CA GLU A 155 36.53 -30.94 -7.38
C GLU A 155 35.04 -30.59 -7.32
N THR A 156 34.23 -31.42 -7.97
CA THR A 156 32.81 -31.60 -7.66
C THR A 156 32.68 -32.33 -6.33
N ALA A 157 32.21 -31.63 -5.31
CA ALA A 157 31.60 -32.15 -4.09
C ALA A 157 30.84 -30.99 -3.45
N SER A 158 29.67 -31.10 -2.85
CA SER A 158 28.69 -32.16 -2.68
C SER A 158 27.47 -31.39 -2.19
N ALA A 159 26.30 -31.67 -2.74
CA ALA A 159 25.05 -31.30 -2.07
C ALA A 159 25.10 -31.86 -0.65
N THR A 160 24.83 -31.03 0.35
CA THR A 160 24.42 -31.52 1.66
C THR A 160 23.00 -31.06 1.87
N GLU A 161 22.11 -32.01 1.64
CA GLU A 161 20.71 -31.98 2.03
C GLU A 161 20.61 -31.68 3.53
N ALA A 162 20.01 -30.56 3.87
CA ALA A 162 19.42 -30.34 5.19
C ALA A 162 17.89 -30.46 5.02
N SER A 163 17.43 -31.71 5.11
CA SER A 163 16.09 -32.16 5.53
C SER A 163 14.94 -31.16 5.34
N ALA A 164 14.32 -31.18 4.15
CA ALA A 164 12.97 -30.69 3.98
C ALA A 164 12.01 -31.70 4.63
N ALA A 165 11.41 -31.33 5.76
CA ALA A 165 10.22 -32.01 6.24
C ALA A 165 9.11 -31.82 5.18
N PRO A 166 8.35 -32.88 4.82
CA PRO A 166 7.25 -32.74 3.87
C PRO A 166 6.18 -31.83 4.47
N SER A 167 5.98 -30.67 3.85
CA SER A 167 4.91 -29.72 4.21
C SER A 167 3.55 -30.44 4.13
N ALA A 168 2.78 -30.32 5.21
CA ALA A 168 1.53 -31.04 5.43
C ALA A 168 0.33 -30.44 4.65
N LEU A 169 0.55 -29.37 3.87
CA LEU A 169 -0.49 -28.73 3.05
C LEU A 169 -0.67 -29.32 1.66
N LYS A 170 0.15 -30.29 1.25
CA LYS A 170 0.09 -30.84 -0.11
C LYS A 170 -1.28 -31.52 -0.37
N GLY A 171 -2.18 -30.82 -1.07
CA GLY A 171 -3.51 -31.28 -1.45
C GLY A 171 -4.71 -30.65 -0.71
N LYS A 172 -4.50 -29.63 0.14
CA LYS A 172 -5.60 -28.83 0.70
C LYS A 172 -5.77 -27.54 -0.11
N ASP A 173 -6.98 -27.25 -0.58
CA ASP A 173 -7.32 -25.96 -1.20
C ASP A 173 -7.32 -24.86 -0.12
N LEU A 174 -6.21 -24.14 0.01
CA LEU A 174 -6.02 -23.13 1.05
C LEU A 174 -6.33 -21.73 0.49
N ARG A 175 -7.40 -21.12 0.98
CA ARG A 175 -7.89 -19.82 0.55
C ARG A 175 -7.75 -18.83 1.69
N VAL A 176 -6.70 -18.01 1.62
CA VAL A 176 -6.28 -17.08 2.66
C VAL A 176 -6.71 -15.66 2.31
N LEU A 177 -7.44 -15.00 3.21
CA LEU A 177 -7.75 -13.57 3.11
C LEU A 177 -6.98 -12.79 4.17
N VAL A 178 -6.07 -11.93 3.73
CA VAL A 178 -5.33 -11.02 4.60
C VAL A 178 -6.06 -9.68 4.68
N LEU A 179 -6.43 -9.26 5.90
CA LEU A 179 -7.17 -8.03 6.15
C LEU A 179 -6.28 -7.01 6.88
N CYS A 180 -6.22 -5.80 6.34
CA CYS A 180 -5.63 -4.64 7.03
C CYS A 180 -6.57 -3.43 6.98
N ALA A 181 -6.13 -2.24 7.39
CA ALA A 181 -6.97 -1.05 7.36
C ALA A 181 -7.34 -0.59 5.93
N GLY A 182 -6.51 -0.85 4.92
CA GLY A 182 -6.68 -0.27 3.57
C GLY A 182 -5.98 -1.05 2.44
N ALA A 183 -6.03 -2.38 2.50
CA ALA A 183 -5.47 -3.35 1.54
C ALA A 183 -3.94 -3.31 1.23
N GLY A 184 -3.21 -2.24 1.54
CA GLY A 184 -1.79 -2.10 1.20
C GLY A 184 -0.87 -3.04 1.97
N THR A 185 -0.92 -2.99 3.31
CA THR A 185 -0.11 -3.89 4.16
C THR A 185 -0.54 -5.34 4.05
N SER A 186 -1.82 -5.62 3.79
CA SER A 186 -2.30 -6.99 3.53
C SER A 186 -1.83 -7.54 2.19
N ALA A 187 -1.65 -6.70 1.17
CA ALA A 187 -1.07 -7.12 -0.11
C ALA A 187 0.36 -7.62 0.02
N LEU A 188 1.17 -7.03 0.92
CA LEU A 188 2.55 -7.49 1.15
C LEU A 188 2.58 -8.95 1.63
N LEU A 189 1.76 -9.31 2.61
CA LEU A 189 1.72 -10.67 3.12
C LEU A 189 1.04 -11.62 2.13
N ALA A 190 -0.03 -11.20 1.45
CA ALA A 190 -0.70 -12.02 0.44
C ALA A 190 0.24 -12.35 -0.74
N ASN A 191 1.10 -11.41 -1.14
CA ASN A 191 2.11 -11.64 -2.17
C ASN A 191 3.22 -12.57 -1.69
N ALA A 192 3.72 -12.38 -0.46
CA ALA A 192 4.72 -13.28 0.13
C ALA A 192 4.18 -14.72 0.24
N LEU A 193 2.90 -14.90 0.58
CA LEU A 193 2.26 -16.22 0.61
C LEU A 193 2.17 -16.87 -0.77
N LYS A 194 1.85 -16.09 -1.83
CA LYS A 194 1.84 -16.59 -3.21
C LYS A 194 3.23 -17.01 -3.67
N GLU A 195 4.22 -16.16 -3.44
CA GLU A 195 5.61 -16.43 -3.79
C GLU A 195 6.14 -17.67 -3.07
N GLY A 196 5.85 -17.81 -1.77
CA GLY A 196 6.23 -19.00 -1.00
C GLY A 196 5.50 -20.26 -1.45
N ALA A 197 4.22 -20.15 -1.84
CA ALA A 197 3.43 -21.26 -2.34
C ALA A 197 3.97 -21.77 -3.69
N ASP A 198 4.33 -20.85 -4.59
CA ASP A 198 4.96 -21.17 -5.88
C ASP A 198 6.31 -21.89 -5.68
N GLU A 199 7.13 -21.44 -4.74
CA GLU A 199 8.43 -22.05 -4.44
C GLU A 199 8.33 -23.44 -3.79
N LEU A 200 7.31 -23.66 -2.96
CA LEU A 200 7.08 -24.92 -2.24
C LEU A 200 6.18 -25.89 -3.02
N GLY A 201 5.58 -25.44 -4.14
CA GLY A 201 4.65 -26.23 -4.94
C GLY A 201 3.36 -26.57 -4.19
N ILE A 202 2.85 -25.62 -3.38
CA ILE A 202 1.63 -25.75 -2.58
C ILE A 202 0.53 -24.92 -3.26
N ASP A 203 -0.70 -25.43 -3.27
CA ASP A 203 -1.85 -24.71 -3.83
C ASP A 203 -2.45 -23.76 -2.78
N ILE A 204 -2.05 -22.48 -2.82
CA ILE A 204 -2.54 -21.42 -1.93
C ILE A 204 -3.10 -20.26 -2.75
N THR A 205 -4.38 -19.94 -2.53
CA THR A 205 -5.01 -18.73 -3.02
C THR A 205 -4.98 -17.66 -1.92
N ALA A 206 -4.08 -16.68 -2.02
CA ALA A 206 -3.99 -15.57 -1.05
C ALA A 206 -4.52 -14.25 -1.65
N ASN A 207 -5.47 -13.61 -0.96
CA ASN A 207 -6.02 -12.31 -1.35
C ASN A 207 -5.86 -11.29 -0.23
N ALA A 208 -5.78 -10.02 -0.62
CA ALA A 208 -5.71 -8.90 0.29
C ALA A 208 -7.02 -8.11 0.28
N GLY A 209 -7.43 -7.62 1.44
CA GLY A 209 -8.61 -6.80 1.61
C GLY A 209 -8.44 -5.73 2.69
N ALA A 210 -9.41 -4.82 2.73
CA ALA A 210 -9.58 -3.88 3.82
C ALA A 210 -10.59 -4.45 4.83
N TYR A 211 -10.35 -4.18 6.12
CA TYR A 211 -11.33 -4.46 7.15
C TYR A 211 -12.60 -3.63 6.86
N GLY A 212 -13.77 -4.26 6.95
CA GLY A 212 -15.05 -3.68 6.54
C GLY A 212 -15.52 -4.08 5.15
N SER A 213 -14.64 -4.45 4.21
CA SER A 213 -15.04 -4.96 2.88
C SER A 213 -15.15 -6.48 2.81
N HIS A 214 -14.83 -7.18 3.90
CA HIS A 214 -14.74 -8.64 3.94
C HIS A 214 -16.10 -9.33 4.14
N TYR A 215 -17.11 -8.65 4.70
CA TYR A 215 -18.39 -9.27 5.05
C TYR A 215 -19.08 -10.01 3.90
N ALA A 216 -18.91 -9.53 2.67
CA ALA A 216 -19.54 -10.12 1.48
C ALA A 216 -18.71 -11.22 0.80
N ILE A 217 -17.45 -11.41 1.21
CA ILE A 217 -16.51 -12.33 0.54
C ILE A 217 -15.84 -13.31 1.51
N MET A 218 -15.98 -13.13 2.82
CA MET A 218 -15.23 -13.90 3.82
C MET A 218 -15.59 -15.39 3.82
N ASP A 219 -16.81 -15.74 3.43
CA ASP A 219 -17.31 -17.12 3.27
C ASP A 219 -16.59 -17.90 2.15
N GLN A 220 -15.89 -17.19 1.26
CA GLN A 220 -15.09 -17.80 0.20
C GLN A 220 -13.73 -18.28 0.70
N TYR A 221 -13.30 -17.88 1.90
CA TYR A 221 -11.97 -18.17 2.45
C TYR A 221 -12.06 -19.11 3.65
N ASN A 222 -11.04 -19.96 3.83
CA ASN A 222 -10.96 -20.87 4.98
C ASN A 222 -9.99 -20.36 6.06
N VAL A 223 -9.12 -19.41 5.72
CA VAL A 223 -8.21 -18.75 6.65
C VAL A 223 -8.29 -17.24 6.48
N ILE A 224 -8.43 -16.52 7.59
CA ILE A 224 -8.36 -15.06 7.62
C ILE A 224 -7.18 -14.64 8.49
N VAL A 225 -6.31 -13.80 7.94
CA VAL A 225 -5.17 -13.20 8.66
C VAL A 225 -5.46 -11.73 8.92
N LEU A 226 -5.57 -11.37 10.20
CA LEU A 226 -5.86 -10.02 10.63
C LEU A 226 -4.55 -9.28 10.96
N ALA A 227 -4.20 -8.29 10.12
CA ALA A 227 -2.98 -7.51 10.27
C ALA A 227 -2.95 -6.72 11.60
N PRO A 228 -1.76 -6.42 12.15
CA PRO A 228 -1.61 -5.79 13.46
C PRO A 228 -2.40 -4.48 13.66
N GLN A 229 -2.60 -3.71 12.58
CA GLN A 229 -3.29 -2.42 12.59
C GLN A 229 -4.79 -2.53 12.91
N VAL A 230 -5.41 -3.66 12.54
CA VAL A 230 -6.85 -3.93 12.71
C VAL A 230 -7.12 -4.95 13.83
N ARG A 231 -6.10 -5.27 14.63
CA ARG A 231 -6.18 -6.22 15.75
C ARG A 231 -7.21 -5.84 16.81
N THR A 232 -7.54 -4.56 16.95
CA THR A 232 -8.62 -4.10 17.85
C THR A 232 -9.95 -4.79 17.54
N TYR A 233 -10.18 -5.18 16.29
CA TYR A 233 -11.38 -5.87 15.85
C TYR A 233 -11.33 -7.40 15.98
N TYR A 234 -10.30 -7.96 16.63
CA TYR A 234 -10.10 -9.41 16.71
C TYR A 234 -11.30 -10.15 17.32
N ASN A 235 -11.89 -9.62 18.39
CA ASN A 235 -12.99 -10.30 19.09
C ASN A 235 -14.27 -10.36 18.23
N GLU A 236 -14.57 -9.29 17.50
CA GLU A 236 -15.70 -9.21 16.57
C GLU A 236 -15.47 -10.18 15.40
N MET A 237 -14.29 -10.11 14.79
CA MET A 237 -13.90 -11.01 13.71
C MET A 237 -13.94 -12.47 14.15
N LYS A 238 -13.50 -12.79 15.37
CA LYS A 238 -13.51 -14.17 15.90
C LYS A 238 -14.92 -14.73 15.97
N ALA A 239 -15.89 -13.92 16.41
CA ALA A 239 -17.29 -14.34 16.46
C ALA A 239 -17.83 -14.66 15.05
N ASP A 240 -17.48 -13.84 14.05
CA ASP A 240 -17.89 -14.07 12.66
C ASP A 240 -17.19 -15.29 12.02
N THR A 241 -15.89 -15.45 12.26
CA THR A 241 -15.13 -16.59 11.74
C THR A 241 -15.57 -17.90 12.38
N ASP A 242 -15.87 -17.90 13.69
CA ASP A 242 -16.34 -19.10 14.39
C ASP A 242 -17.71 -19.56 13.90
N ARG A 243 -18.59 -18.61 13.58
CA ARG A 243 -19.88 -18.90 12.96
C ARG A 243 -19.76 -19.56 11.58
N LEU A 244 -18.71 -19.22 10.83
CA LEU A 244 -18.46 -19.71 9.47
C LEU A 244 -17.47 -20.88 9.41
N GLY A 245 -16.89 -21.30 10.54
CA GLY A 245 -15.86 -22.34 10.58
C GLY A 245 -14.53 -21.92 9.93
N ILE A 246 -14.24 -20.63 9.92
CA ILE A 246 -13.03 -20.04 9.32
C ILE A 246 -11.96 -19.91 10.40
N THR A 247 -10.70 -20.21 10.05
CA THR A 247 -9.58 -20.03 10.99
C THR A 247 -9.12 -18.56 11.01
N LEU A 248 -9.13 -17.93 12.18
CA LEU A 248 -8.67 -16.55 12.36
C LEU A 248 -7.27 -16.48 12.97
N LEU A 249 -6.31 -15.90 12.25
CA LEU A 249 -4.94 -15.71 12.69
C LEU A 249 -4.64 -14.21 12.87
N SER A 250 -3.89 -13.84 13.92
CA SER A 250 -3.51 -12.43 14.17
C SER A 250 -2.06 -12.29 14.65
N PRO A 251 -1.10 -12.18 13.72
CA PRO A 251 0.32 -12.02 14.05
C PRO A 251 0.60 -10.67 14.73
N LYS A 252 1.69 -10.61 15.50
CA LYS A 252 2.15 -9.35 16.13
C LYS A 252 2.90 -8.47 15.12
N GLY A 253 3.06 -7.17 15.44
CA GLY A 253 3.69 -6.18 14.56
C GLY A 253 5.02 -6.63 13.92
N LYS A 254 6.00 -7.01 14.75
CA LYS A 254 7.30 -7.48 14.27
C LYS A 254 7.19 -8.76 13.42
N GLN A 255 6.46 -9.75 13.94
CA GLN A 255 6.21 -11.03 13.27
C GLN A 255 5.57 -10.83 11.89
N TYR A 256 4.59 -9.94 11.77
CA TYR A 256 3.95 -9.65 10.48
C TYR A 256 4.96 -9.15 9.46
N ILE A 257 5.84 -8.20 9.84
CA ILE A 257 6.86 -7.66 8.94
C ILE A 257 7.88 -8.74 8.53
N ASP A 258 8.27 -9.60 9.47
CA ASP A 258 9.19 -10.70 9.19
C ASP A 258 8.57 -11.68 8.17
N LEU A 259 7.29 -12.04 8.34
CA LEU A 259 6.54 -12.88 7.38
C LEU A 259 6.40 -12.23 6.00
N THR A 260 6.26 -10.91 5.91
CA THR A 260 6.21 -10.23 4.59
C THR A 260 7.54 -10.25 3.82
N LYS A 261 8.66 -10.56 4.49
CA LYS A 261 10.00 -10.58 3.90
C LYS A 261 10.56 -11.99 3.69
N ASP A 262 9.88 -13.00 4.23
CA ASP A 262 10.25 -14.40 4.13
C ASP A 262 9.08 -15.21 3.58
N PRO A 263 8.98 -15.38 2.24
CA PRO A 263 7.89 -16.12 1.60
C PRO A 263 7.72 -17.55 2.11
N LYS A 264 8.81 -18.29 2.34
CA LYS A 264 8.74 -19.67 2.87
C LYS A 264 8.30 -19.69 4.32
N GLY A 265 8.84 -18.77 5.12
CA GLY A 265 8.43 -18.59 6.52
C GLY A 265 6.95 -18.19 6.64
N ALA A 266 6.41 -17.40 5.70
CA ALA A 266 5.00 -17.03 5.66
C ALA A 266 4.10 -18.25 5.48
N VAL A 267 4.44 -19.15 4.55
CA VAL A 267 3.68 -20.38 4.32
C VAL A 267 3.80 -21.32 5.50
N ALA A 268 5.02 -21.60 5.97
CA ALA A 268 5.26 -22.47 7.13
C ALA A 268 4.51 -22.00 8.38
N TRP A 269 4.46 -20.68 8.62
CA TRP A 269 3.71 -20.13 9.74
C TRP A 269 2.20 -20.39 9.62
N ILE A 270 1.64 -20.31 8.42
CA ILE A 270 0.23 -20.67 8.21
C ILE A 270 0.01 -22.16 8.49
N GLU A 271 0.93 -23.04 8.08
CA GLU A 271 0.87 -24.48 8.38
C GLU A 271 0.84 -24.75 9.88
N GLU A 272 1.81 -24.19 10.61
CA GLU A 272 1.94 -24.37 12.06
C GLU A 272 0.68 -23.92 12.82
N ASN A 273 -0.01 -22.88 12.33
CA ASN A 273 -1.19 -22.33 12.99
C ASN A 273 -2.52 -22.96 12.52
N LEU A 274 -2.48 -23.83 11.51
CA LEU A 274 -3.63 -24.64 11.08
C LEU A 274 -3.64 -26.03 11.73
N GLU A 275 -2.49 -26.51 12.20
CA GLU A 275 -2.37 -27.77 12.94
C GLU A 275 -2.54 -27.62 14.47
N ALA A 276 -2.65 -26.38 14.95
CA ALA A 276 -2.82 -26.02 16.37
C ALA A 276 -4.30 -25.83 16.76
#